data_AF-A0A0G0BW92-F1
#
_entry.id   AF-A0A0G0BW92-F1
#
_cell.length_a   1.000
_cell.length_b   1.000
_cell.length_c   1.000
_cell.angle_alpha   90.00
_cell.angle_beta   90.00
_cell.angle_gamma   90.00
#
_symmetry.space_group_name_H-M   'P 1'
#
loop_
_entity.id
_entity.type
_entity.pdbx_description
1 polymer ?
#
loop_
_entity_poly.entity_id
_entity_poly.type
_entity_poly.pdbx_seq_one_letter_code
_entity_poly.pdbx_strand_id
1 'polypeptide(L)'
;MIKKFLFAYFCLVCVVIHPRMVEKAITIDIVEEWVNKIQYIHRIDMIDGSKKETWSINGKTVSAQEYEDSILQAEMEENRKKRKKEHEEQEKELALKWDLKTMGGKKLLELSLKDVEVELKKIDDNKLNNFLVFGANSLASYEELMDLKNKIIPDTNNMLNLSSDKINLQDLNKQIALLEPYKDLLKNTFAATVKNAIGRCDDTKMLKELLELI
;
A
#
# COMPACT_ATOMS: atom_id res chain seq x y z
N MET A 1 -28.38 68.22 -95.29
CA MET A 1 -29.64 68.46 -94.55
C MET A 1 -29.81 67.31 -93.56
N ILE A 2 -29.81 67.66 -92.27
CA ILE A 2 -29.60 66.79 -91.10
C ILE A 2 -30.78 65.87 -90.85
N LYS A 3 -30.50 64.57 -90.61
CA LYS A 3 -31.31 63.52 -89.93
C LYS A 3 -30.40 62.27 -89.91
N LYS A 4 -30.26 61.43 -88.90
CA LYS A 4 -30.78 61.28 -87.53
C LYS A 4 -30.20 59.92 -87.04
N PHE A 5 -29.98 59.74 -85.74
CA PHE A 5 -29.75 58.46 -85.05
C PHE A 5 -28.41 57.72 -85.24
N LEU A 6 -27.58 57.72 -84.18
CA LEU A 6 -27.06 56.50 -83.51
C LEU A 6 -26.12 56.93 -82.37
N PHE A 7 -26.72 57.58 -81.36
CA PHE A 7 -26.06 57.88 -80.08
C PHE A 7 -26.75 57.06 -78.99
N ALA A 8 -26.69 55.73 -79.12
CA ALA A 8 -27.18 54.77 -78.13
C ALA A 8 -26.72 53.35 -78.50
N TYR A 9 -25.42 53.12 -78.63
CA TYR A 9 -24.88 51.75 -78.75
C TYR A 9 -23.53 51.58 -78.04
N PHE A 10 -23.31 52.37 -76.97
CA PHE A 10 -22.09 52.31 -76.17
C PHE A 10 -22.32 51.84 -74.71
N CYS A 11 -23.53 51.37 -74.36
CA CYS A 11 -23.86 51.03 -72.96
C CYS A 11 -24.56 49.69 -72.73
N LEU A 12 -24.56 48.73 -73.67
CA LEU A 12 -25.34 47.49 -73.48
C LEU A 12 -24.66 46.19 -73.90
N VAL A 13 -23.33 46.11 -73.80
CA VAL A 13 -22.62 44.81 -73.76
C VAL A 13 -21.46 44.86 -72.74
N CYS A 14 -21.71 45.42 -71.56
CA CYS A 14 -21.06 44.94 -70.36
C CYS A 14 -22.08 44.01 -69.69
N VAL A 15 -22.21 42.79 -70.23
CA VAL A 15 -22.73 41.69 -69.44
C VAL A 15 -21.75 41.56 -68.29
N VAL A 16 -22.10 42.17 -67.16
CA VAL A 16 -21.47 41.89 -65.88
C VAL A 16 -21.76 40.42 -65.63
N ILE A 17 -20.82 39.57 -66.05
CA ILE A 17 -20.72 38.22 -65.54
C ILE A 17 -20.46 38.42 -64.05
N HIS A 18 -21.53 38.46 -63.25
CA HIS A 18 -21.40 38.20 -61.83
C HIS A 18 -20.70 36.84 -61.76
N PRO A 19 -19.51 36.73 -61.15
CA PRO A 19 -19.03 35.41 -60.79
C PRO A 19 -20.14 34.83 -59.91
N ARG A 20 -20.79 33.76 -60.37
CA ARG A 20 -21.58 32.91 -59.48
C ARG A 20 -20.58 32.49 -58.41
N MET A 21 -20.58 33.16 -57.26
CA MET A 21 -19.99 32.60 -56.07
C MET A 21 -20.85 31.37 -55.79
N VAL A 22 -20.34 30.21 -56.19
CA VAL A 22 -20.82 28.95 -55.65
C VAL A 22 -20.36 29.00 -54.20
N GLU A 23 -21.24 29.47 -53.31
CA GLU A 23 -21.07 29.27 -51.88
C GLU A 23 -21.06 27.77 -51.66
N LYS A 24 -19.85 27.22 -51.58
CA LYS A 24 -19.68 25.81 -51.24
C LYS A 24 -19.97 25.68 -49.76
N ALA A 25 -20.96 24.86 -49.42
CA ALA A 25 -21.14 24.44 -48.06
C ALA A 25 -19.95 23.52 -47.72
N ILE A 26 -18.98 24.06 -46.99
CA ILE A 26 -17.83 23.32 -46.49
C ILE A 26 -18.07 23.06 -45.02
N THR A 27 -18.08 21.78 -44.64
CA THR A 27 -18.06 21.37 -43.23
C THR A 27 -16.83 20.52 -43.02
N ILE A 28 -16.05 20.85 -41.99
CA ILE A 28 -14.84 20.13 -41.61
C ILE A 28 -15.06 19.61 -40.20
N ASP A 29 -14.96 18.30 -40.03
CA ASP A 29 -14.94 17.65 -38.73
C ASP A 29 -13.55 17.05 -38.48
N ILE A 30 -13.03 17.24 -37.27
CA ILE A 30 -11.69 16.79 -36.89
C ILE A 30 -11.78 16.12 -35.53
N VAL A 31 -11.42 14.84 -35.50
CA VAL A 31 -11.24 14.08 -34.28
C VAL A 31 -9.74 13.91 -34.03
N GLU A 32 -9.27 14.44 -32.92
CA GLU A 32 -7.88 14.33 -32.47
C GLU A 32 -7.82 13.53 -31.16
N GLU A 33 -6.96 12.52 -31.13
CA GLU A 33 -6.74 11.67 -29.96
C GLU A 33 -5.25 11.42 -29.72
N TRP A 34 -4.86 11.33 -28.45
CA TRP A 34 -3.50 11.02 -28.03
C TRP A 34 -3.48 9.69 -27.29
N VAL A 35 -2.87 8.67 -27.87
CA VAL A 35 -2.75 7.33 -27.27
C VAL A 35 -1.28 6.94 -27.15
N ASN A 36 -0.80 6.59 -25.95
CA ASN A 36 0.59 6.21 -25.70
C ASN A 36 1.64 7.19 -26.33
N LYS A 37 1.38 8.51 -26.26
CA LYS A 37 2.22 9.60 -26.83
C LYS A 37 2.25 9.67 -28.37
N ILE A 38 1.34 8.98 -29.05
CA ILE A 38 1.13 9.07 -30.50
C ILE A 38 -0.14 9.89 -30.74
N GLN A 39 -0.06 10.87 -31.63
CA GLN A 39 -1.19 11.71 -32.04
C GLN A 39 -1.91 11.08 -33.24
N TYR A 40 -3.20 10.88 -33.12
CA TYR A 40 -4.08 10.34 -34.15
C TYR A 40 -5.07 11.42 -34.56
N ILE A 41 -5.14 11.76 -35.84
CA ILE A 41 -6.08 12.76 -36.37
C ILE A 41 -6.88 12.14 -37.50
N HIS A 42 -8.21 12.09 -37.33
CA HIS A 42 -9.16 11.75 -38.36
C HIS A 42 -9.91 13.02 -38.79
N ARG A 43 -9.78 13.40 -40.06
CA ARG A 43 -10.39 14.59 -40.63
C ARG A 43 -11.41 14.19 -41.69
N ILE A 44 -12.62 14.72 -41.56
CA ILE A 44 -13.72 14.52 -42.51
C ILE A 44 -14.05 15.89 -43.12
N ASP A 45 -13.76 16.05 -44.42
CA ASP A 45 -14.17 17.21 -45.21
C ASP A 45 -15.45 16.87 -45.97
N MET A 46 -16.52 17.63 -45.77
CA MET A 46 -17.72 17.62 -46.61
C MET A 46 -17.75 18.86 -47.49
N ILE A 47 -17.70 18.67 -48.81
CA ILE A 47 -17.71 19.76 -49.80
C ILE A 47 -18.80 19.44 -50.82
N ASP A 48 -19.84 20.26 -50.88
CA ASP A 48 -20.93 20.15 -51.85
C ASP A 48 -21.56 18.73 -51.92
N GLY A 49 -21.71 18.09 -50.75
CA GLY A 49 -22.27 16.73 -50.64
C GLY A 49 -21.26 15.60 -50.89
N SER A 50 -20.02 15.89 -51.28
CA SER A 50 -18.93 14.92 -51.38
C SER A 50 -18.19 14.80 -50.05
N LYS A 51 -18.04 13.58 -49.54
CA LYS A 51 -17.28 13.26 -48.31
C LYS A 51 -15.85 12.87 -48.67
N LYS A 52 -14.86 13.47 -48.02
CA LYS A 52 -13.45 13.09 -48.10
C LYS A 52 -12.89 12.87 -46.70
N GLU A 53 -12.33 11.70 -46.47
CA GLU A 53 -11.72 11.34 -45.19
C GLU A 53 -10.20 11.35 -45.32
N THR A 54 -9.51 11.82 -44.29
CA THR A 54 -8.05 11.81 -44.20
C THR A 54 -7.65 11.37 -42.80
N TRP A 55 -6.86 10.30 -42.73
CA TRP A 55 -6.29 9.79 -41.48
C TRP A 55 -4.84 10.19 -41.39
N SER A 56 -4.38 10.58 -40.21
CA SER A 56 -2.98 10.88 -39.98
C SER A 56 -2.51 10.45 -38.58
N ILE A 57 -1.25 10.05 -38.53
CA ILE A 57 -0.54 9.64 -37.32
C ILE A 57 0.68 10.55 -37.18
N ASN A 58 0.81 11.27 -36.07
CA ASN A 58 1.86 12.26 -35.81
C ASN A 58 2.06 13.24 -36.99
N GLY A 59 0.95 13.71 -37.57
CA GLY A 59 0.94 14.64 -38.70
C GLY A 59 1.26 14.03 -40.08
N LYS A 60 1.49 12.71 -40.18
CA LYS A 60 1.69 12.01 -41.47
C LYS A 60 0.40 11.33 -41.92
N THR A 61 -0.02 11.57 -43.16
CA THR A 61 -1.20 10.91 -43.74
C THR A 61 -0.95 9.42 -43.94
N VAL A 62 -1.89 8.59 -43.50
CA VAL A 62 -1.84 7.12 -43.57
C VAL A 62 -3.15 6.56 -44.16
N SER A 63 -3.17 5.27 -44.47
CA SER A 63 -4.42 4.58 -44.83
C SER A 63 -5.34 4.40 -43.61
N ALA A 64 -6.64 4.24 -43.84
CA ALA A 64 -7.61 3.94 -42.77
C ALA A 64 -7.22 2.67 -41.99
N GLN A 65 -6.81 1.62 -42.70
CA GLN A 65 -6.38 0.36 -42.09
C GLN A 65 -5.15 0.56 -41.19
N GLU A 66 -4.14 1.28 -41.67
CA GLU A 66 -2.93 1.58 -40.90
C GLU A 66 -3.23 2.46 -39.67
N TYR A 67 -4.19 3.38 -39.78
CA TYR A 67 -4.69 4.18 -38.67
C TYR A 67 -5.35 3.32 -37.60
N GLU A 68 -6.31 2.46 -37.99
CA GLU A 68 -7.04 1.56 -37.08
C GLU A 68 -6.11 0.54 -36.40
N ASP A 69 -5.19 -0.06 -37.17
CA ASP A 69 -4.25 -1.02 -36.61
C ASP A 69 -3.27 -0.35 -35.62
N SER A 70 -2.79 0.86 -35.95
CA SER A 70 -1.87 1.60 -35.09
C SER A 70 -2.53 2.07 -33.80
N ILE A 71 -3.75 2.63 -33.88
CA ILE A 71 -4.46 3.11 -32.68
C ILE A 71 -4.76 1.93 -31.74
N LEU A 72 -5.23 0.80 -32.28
CA LEU A 72 -5.51 -0.40 -31.51
C LEU A 72 -4.24 -0.97 -30.85
N GLN A 73 -3.11 -1.01 -31.57
CA GLN A 73 -1.83 -1.43 -30.99
C GLN A 73 -1.37 -0.50 -29.87
N ALA A 74 -1.52 0.83 -30.06
CA ALA A 74 -1.14 1.82 -29.05
C ALA A 74 -2.01 1.69 -27.78
N GLU A 75 -3.32 1.50 -27.93
CA GLU A 75 -4.25 1.26 -26.83
C GLU A 75 -3.93 -0.05 -26.09
N MET A 76 -3.64 -1.13 -26.83
CA MET A 76 -3.26 -2.42 -26.23
C MET A 76 -1.99 -2.29 -25.39
N GLU A 77 -0.98 -1.58 -25.87
CA GLU A 77 0.27 -1.38 -25.15
C GLU A 77 0.10 -0.45 -23.94
N GLU A 78 -0.71 0.60 -24.05
CA GLU A 78 -1.07 1.46 -22.92
C GLU A 78 -1.79 0.66 -21.82
N ASN A 79 -2.79 -0.13 -22.20
CA ASN A 79 -3.53 -1.00 -21.29
C ASN A 79 -2.64 -2.08 -20.67
N ARG A 80 -1.67 -2.62 -21.42
CA ARG A 80 -0.69 -3.58 -20.89
C ARG A 80 0.22 -2.91 -19.85
N LYS A 81 0.75 -1.72 -20.13
CA LYS A 81 1.59 -0.96 -19.20
C LYS A 81 0.81 -0.57 -17.94
N LYS A 82 -0.44 -0.14 -18.10
CA LYS A 82 -1.32 0.21 -16.99
C LYS A 82 -1.57 -1.00 -16.07
N ARG A 83 -1.98 -2.14 -16.63
CA ARG A 83 -2.17 -3.39 -15.87
C ARG A 83 -0.90 -3.85 -15.16
N LYS A 84 0.26 -3.75 -15.82
CA LYS A 84 1.55 -4.10 -15.20
C LYS A 84 1.85 -3.19 -14.01
N LYS A 85 1.65 -1.88 -14.14
CA LYS A 85 1.84 -0.93 -13.02
C LYS A 85 0.86 -1.20 -11.88
N GLU A 86 -0.41 -1.39 -12.17
CA GLU A 86 -1.43 -1.72 -11.17
C GLU A 86 -1.07 -2.99 -10.40
N HIS A 87 -0.57 -4.02 -11.09
CA HIS A 87 -0.09 -5.25 -10.46
C HIS A 87 1.13 -5.00 -9.56
N GLU A 88 2.14 -4.27 -10.04
CA GLU A 88 3.32 -3.91 -9.24
C GLU A 88 2.96 -3.05 -8.01
N GLU A 89 1.98 -2.16 -8.13
CA GLU A 89 1.47 -1.35 -7.02
C GLU A 89 0.73 -2.21 -6.00
N GLN A 90 -0.12 -3.15 -6.44
CA GLN A 90 -0.81 -4.10 -5.56
C GLN A 90 0.18 -5.00 -4.80
N GLU A 91 1.21 -5.51 -5.46
CA GLU A 91 2.25 -6.32 -4.80
C GLU A 91 2.99 -5.53 -3.72
N LYS A 92 3.32 -4.25 -4.00
CA LYS A 92 3.96 -3.36 -3.03
C LYS A 92 3.04 -3.05 -1.84
N GLU A 93 1.76 -2.80 -2.08
CA GLU A 93 0.80 -2.53 -1.02
C GLU A 93 0.62 -3.76 -0.11
N LEU A 94 0.53 -4.95 -0.69
CA LEU A 94 0.45 -6.21 0.05
C LEU A 94 1.71 -6.45 0.89
N ALA A 95 2.89 -6.23 0.32
CA ALA A 95 4.16 -6.34 1.05
C ALA A 95 4.24 -5.34 2.22
N LEU A 96 3.89 -4.07 2.00
CA LEU A 96 3.87 -3.05 3.04
C LEU A 96 2.88 -3.39 4.17
N LYS A 97 1.69 -3.88 3.82
CA LYS A 97 0.69 -4.31 4.80
C LYS A 97 1.18 -5.48 5.64
N TRP A 98 1.88 -6.43 5.03
CA TRP A 98 2.49 -7.55 5.74
C TRP A 98 3.58 -7.07 6.70
N ASP A 99 4.49 -6.23 6.22
CA ASP A 99 5.59 -5.68 7.03
C ASP A 99 5.07 -4.90 8.24
N LEU A 100 4.06 -4.05 8.06
CA LEU A 100 3.45 -3.30 9.14
C LEU A 100 2.82 -4.21 10.21
N LYS A 101 2.12 -5.28 9.79
CA LYS A 101 1.56 -6.25 10.73
C LYS A 101 2.66 -6.98 11.50
N THR A 102 3.74 -7.37 10.83
CA THR A 102 4.86 -8.08 11.47
C THR A 102 5.59 -7.17 12.45
N MET A 103 5.84 -5.91 12.09
CA MET A 103 6.41 -4.91 13.01
C MET A 103 5.51 -4.67 14.22
N GLY A 104 4.20 -4.54 14.00
CA GLY A 104 3.22 -4.40 15.09
C GLY A 104 3.24 -5.60 16.03
N GLY A 105 3.22 -6.82 15.49
CA GLY A 105 3.29 -8.06 16.27
C GLY A 105 4.59 -8.19 17.07
N LYS A 106 5.74 -7.87 16.46
CA LYS A 106 7.02 -7.81 17.17
C LYS A 106 7.02 -6.85 18.35
N LYS A 107 6.47 -5.65 18.15
CA LYS A 107 6.40 -4.64 19.21
C LYS A 107 5.53 -5.13 20.38
N LEU A 108 4.42 -5.80 20.11
CA LEU A 108 3.60 -6.42 21.16
C LEU A 108 4.36 -7.53 21.89
N LEU A 109 5.06 -8.39 21.14
CA LEU A 109 5.88 -9.45 21.72
C LEU A 109 7.01 -8.90 22.60
N GLU A 110 7.66 -7.82 22.17
CA GLU A 110 8.71 -7.12 22.95
C GLU A 110 8.15 -6.55 24.26
N LEU A 111 6.94 -5.95 24.23
CA LEU A 111 6.28 -5.45 25.43
C LEU A 111 5.93 -6.60 26.40
N SER A 112 5.35 -7.68 25.90
CA SER A 112 5.04 -8.87 26.71
C SER A 112 6.30 -9.49 27.33
N LEU A 113 7.37 -9.62 26.53
CA LEU A 113 8.66 -10.12 27.01
C LEU A 113 9.22 -9.24 28.12
N LYS A 114 9.23 -7.92 27.92
CA LYS A 114 9.72 -6.96 28.91
C LYS A 114 8.94 -7.03 30.23
N ASP A 115 7.62 -7.15 30.16
CA ASP A 115 6.78 -7.31 31.35
C ASP A 115 7.15 -8.59 32.13
N VAL A 116 7.35 -9.70 31.42
CA VAL A 116 7.78 -10.98 32.01
C VAL A 116 9.18 -10.86 32.63
N GLU A 117 10.15 -10.27 31.92
CA GLU A 117 11.52 -10.07 32.42
C GLU A 117 11.57 -9.18 33.67
N VAL A 118 10.71 -8.14 33.75
CA VAL A 118 10.62 -7.27 34.93
C VAL A 118 10.14 -8.04 36.15
N GLU A 119 9.11 -8.87 36.01
CA GLU A 119 8.62 -9.68 37.13
C GLU A 119 9.61 -10.80 37.49
N LEU A 120 10.25 -11.41 36.50
CA LEU A 120 11.26 -12.45 36.72
C LEU A 120 12.48 -11.92 37.50
N LYS A 121 12.91 -10.69 37.23
CA LYS A 121 13.99 -10.03 38.00
C LYS A 121 13.68 -9.88 39.48
N LYS A 122 12.41 -9.73 39.87
CA LYS A 122 12.01 -9.66 41.28
C LYS A 122 12.15 -11.01 41.98
N ILE A 123 11.89 -12.09 41.25
CA ILE A 123 12.00 -13.47 41.74
C ILE A 123 13.47 -13.90 41.83
N ASP A 124 14.29 -13.48 40.87
CA ASP A 124 15.73 -13.79 40.82
C ASP A 124 16.57 -13.08 41.89
N ASP A 125 15.96 -12.29 42.79
CA ASP A 125 16.67 -11.78 43.97
C ASP A 125 17.15 -12.96 44.82
N ASN A 126 18.47 -13.09 44.96
CA ASN A 126 19.14 -14.15 45.70
C ASN A 126 18.61 -14.32 47.13
N LYS A 127 18.02 -13.27 47.73
CA LYS A 127 17.42 -13.33 49.07
C LYS A 127 16.13 -14.17 49.13
N LEU A 128 15.39 -14.29 48.03
CA LEU A 128 14.07 -14.94 47.96
C LEU A 128 14.10 -16.38 47.47
N ASN A 129 15.20 -16.82 46.85
CA ASN A 129 15.32 -18.17 46.27
C ASN A 129 14.99 -19.31 47.24
N ASN A 130 15.35 -19.17 48.52
CA ASN A 130 15.09 -20.19 49.54
C ASN A 130 13.61 -20.26 50.00
N PHE A 131 12.81 -19.27 49.61
CA PHE A 131 11.41 -19.11 50.03
C PHE A 131 10.41 -19.30 48.90
N LEU A 132 10.88 -19.66 47.68
CA LEU A 132 10.04 -19.78 46.49
C LEU A 132 8.84 -20.68 46.75
N VAL A 133 7.66 -20.18 46.38
CA VAL A 133 6.39 -20.90 46.49
C VAL A 133 5.79 -21.10 45.10
N PHE A 134 5.43 -22.35 44.81
CA PHE A 134 4.75 -22.78 43.59
C PHE A 134 3.34 -23.27 43.91
N GLY A 135 2.42 -23.22 42.95
CA GLY A 135 1.01 -23.53 43.19
C GLY A 135 0.10 -23.20 42.01
N ALA A 136 -1.20 -23.46 42.18
CA ALA A 136 -2.20 -23.37 41.09
C ALA A 136 -2.44 -21.93 40.57
N ASN A 137 -2.21 -20.92 41.40
CA ASN A 137 -2.38 -19.50 41.03
C ASN A 137 -1.05 -18.79 40.79
N SER A 138 0.07 -19.52 40.80
CA SER A 138 1.43 -19.04 40.56
C SER A 138 2.08 -19.96 39.53
N LEU A 139 3.40 -19.88 39.34
CA LEU A 139 4.10 -20.92 38.60
C LEU A 139 3.83 -22.29 39.25
N ALA A 140 3.64 -23.32 38.44
CA ALA A 140 3.28 -24.65 38.87
C ALA A 140 4.49 -25.38 39.49
N SER A 141 5.70 -25.12 38.98
CA SER A 141 6.91 -25.74 39.51
C SER A 141 8.19 -24.95 39.21
N TYR A 142 9.29 -25.39 39.81
CA TYR A 142 10.62 -24.88 39.50
C TYR A 142 11.07 -25.24 38.09
N GLU A 143 10.68 -26.41 37.56
CA GLU A 143 10.98 -26.75 36.17
C GLU A 143 10.34 -25.77 35.20
N GLU A 144 9.12 -25.31 35.48
CA GLU A 144 8.43 -24.31 34.65
C GLU A 144 9.17 -22.96 34.68
N LEU A 145 9.66 -22.53 35.85
CA LEU A 145 10.50 -21.33 35.96
C LEU A 145 11.78 -21.47 35.12
N MET A 146 12.40 -22.65 35.14
CA MET A 146 13.60 -22.91 34.36
C MET A 146 13.35 -23.02 32.86
N ASP A 147 12.22 -23.60 32.44
CA ASP A 147 11.82 -23.62 31.02
C ASP A 147 11.56 -22.20 30.51
N LEU A 148 10.89 -21.37 31.31
CA LEU A 148 10.70 -19.95 30.99
C LEU A 148 12.03 -19.23 30.77
N LYS A 149 12.98 -19.39 31.69
CA LYS A 149 14.29 -18.70 31.65
C LYS A 149 15.21 -19.21 30.56
N ASN A 150 15.28 -20.52 30.37
CA ASN A 150 16.31 -21.14 29.52
C ASN A 150 15.82 -21.44 28.11
N LYS A 151 14.51 -21.42 27.87
CA LYS A 151 13.93 -21.77 26.57
C LYS A 151 12.98 -20.69 26.06
N ILE A 152 11.89 -20.40 26.77
CA ILE A 152 10.83 -19.52 26.26
C ILE A 152 11.34 -18.08 26.03
N ILE A 153 12.05 -17.50 27.00
CA ILE A 153 12.64 -16.15 26.87
C ILE A 153 13.70 -16.11 25.76
N PRO A 154 14.70 -17.02 25.71
CA PRO A 154 15.65 -17.08 24.60
C PRO A 154 15.01 -17.25 23.22
N ASP A 155 14.03 -18.15 23.08
CA ASP A 155 13.31 -18.37 21.82
C ASP A 155 12.55 -17.12 21.38
N THR A 156 11.94 -16.41 22.33
CA THR A 156 11.28 -15.12 22.07
C THR A 156 12.27 -14.08 21.58
N ASN A 157 13.41 -13.94 22.25
CA ASN A 157 14.47 -13.01 21.86
C ASN A 157 15.02 -13.34 20.46
N ASN A 158 15.22 -14.62 20.17
CA ASN A 158 15.62 -15.08 18.84
C ASN A 158 14.58 -14.68 17.78
N MET A 159 13.29 -14.87 18.06
CA MET A 159 12.21 -14.47 17.14
C MET A 159 12.15 -12.95 16.90
N LEU A 160 12.37 -12.13 17.93
CA LEU A 160 12.42 -10.68 17.79
C LEU A 160 13.59 -10.23 16.88
N ASN A 161 14.71 -10.95 16.93
CA ASN A 161 15.91 -10.68 16.14
C ASN A 161 15.84 -11.19 14.69
N LEU A 162 14.89 -12.05 14.33
CA LEU A 162 14.71 -12.49 12.94
C LEU A 162 14.25 -11.33 12.05
N SER A 163 14.55 -11.38 10.75
CA SER A 163 14.06 -10.37 9.81
C SER A 163 12.55 -10.57 9.51
N SER A 164 11.82 -9.50 9.17
CA SER A 164 10.35 -9.54 9.00
C SER A 164 9.86 -10.52 7.92
N ASP A 165 10.68 -10.74 6.90
CA ASP A 165 10.47 -11.70 5.81
C ASP A 165 10.56 -13.17 6.26
N LYS A 166 11.21 -13.44 7.40
CA LYS A 166 11.39 -14.79 7.96
C LYS A 166 10.40 -15.13 9.06
N ILE A 167 9.53 -14.20 9.44
CA ILE A 167 8.62 -14.37 10.56
C ILE A 167 7.20 -14.56 10.06
N ASN A 168 6.58 -15.64 10.53
CA ASN A 168 5.17 -15.89 10.34
C ASN A 168 4.36 -15.17 11.44
N LEU A 169 3.35 -14.39 11.04
CA LEU A 169 2.42 -13.75 11.97
C LEU A 169 1.73 -14.74 12.92
N GLN A 170 1.46 -15.97 12.45
CA GLN A 170 0.86 -16.99 13.29
C GLN A 170 1.80 -17.42 14.43
N ASP A 171 3.10 -17.48 14.16
CA ASP A 171 4.10 -17.88 15.15
C ASP A 171 4.35 -16.75 16.15
N LEU A 172 4.33 -15.48 15.70
CA LEU A 172 4.30 -14.31 16.59
C LEU A 172 3.12 -14.37 17.56
N ASN A 173 1.90 -14.59 17.05
CA ASN A 173 0.70 -14.63 17.88
C ASN A 173 0.71 -15.79 18.88
N LYS A 174 1.23 -16.96 18.48
CA LYS A 174 1.43 -18.08 19.40
C LYS A 174 2.41 -17.73 20.51
N GLN A 175 3.53 -17.08 20.18
CA GLN A 175 4.52 -16.68 21.18
C GLN A 175 3.99 -15.63 22.14
N ILE A 176 3.20 -14.67 21.66
CA ILE A 176 2.51 -13.68 22.50
C ILE A 176 1.55 -14.39 23.47
N ALA A 177 0.69 -15.27 22.96
CA ALA A 177 -0.26 -16.02 23.78
C ALA A 177 0.42 -16.94 24.81
N LEU A 178 1.61 -17.46 24.48
CA LEU A 178 2.43 -18.24 25.41
C LEU A 178 2.95 -17.37 26.57
N LEU A 179 3.40 -16.14 26.29
CA LEU A 179 3.97 -15.23 27.31
C LEU A 179 2.92 -14.51 28.16
N GLU A 180 1.73 -14.25 27.61
CA GLU A 180 0.66 -13.51 28.27
C GLU A 180 0.34 -13.96 29.71
N PRO A 181 0.14 -15.27 30.00
CA PRO A 181 -0.18 -15.71 31.37
C PRO A 181 0.99 -15.56 32.35
N TYR A 182 2.24 -15.60 31.87
CA TYR A 182 3.40 -15.62 32.76
C TYR A 182 3.55 -14.36 33.59
N LYS A 183 3.09 -13.21 33.10
CA LYS A 183 3.15 -11.95 33.86
C LYS A 183 2.43 -12.07 35.20
N ASP A 184 1.19 -12.56 35.20
CA ASP A 184 0.38 -12.66 36.42
C ASP A 184 0.81 -13.84 37.28
N LEU A 185 1.22 -14.96 36.65
CA LEU A 185 1.77 -16.11 37.38
C LEU A 185 3.06 -15.73 38.13
N LEU A 186 3.97 -14.96 37.51
CA LEU A 186 5.20 -14.48 38.14
C LEU A 186 4.89 -13.50 39.28
N LYS A 187 3.95 -12.56 39.10
CA LYS A 187 3.51 -11.66 40.18
C LYS A 187 2.97 -12.43 41.39
N ASN A 188 2.14 -13.42 41.14
CA ASN A 188 1.58 -14.25 42.20
C ASN A 188 2.65 -15.12 42.88
N THR A 189 3.61 -15.63 42.10
CA THR A 189 4.79 -16.36 42.62
C THR A 189 5.60 -15.45 43.54
N PHE A 190 5.88 -14.22 43.11
CA PHE A 190 6.60 -13.22 43.91
C PHE A 190 5.86 -12.90 45.21
N ALA A 191 4.57 -12.56 45.14
CA ALA A 191 3.76 -12.23 46.32
C ALA A 191 3.67 -13.41 47.32
N ALA A 192 3.48 -14.63 46.82
CA ALA A 192 3.46 -15.84 47.65
C ALA A 192 4.83 -16.11 48.30
N THR A 193 5.91 -15.89 47.56
CA THR A 193 7.29 -16.05 48.02
C THR A 193 7.62 -15.03 49.12
N VAL A 194 7.32 -13.74 48.93
CA VAL A 194 7.53 -12.69 49.93
C VAL A 194 6.73 -12.99 51.20
N LYS A 195 5.46 -13.39 51.07
CA LYS A 195 4.61 -13.76 52.22
C LYS A 195 5.18 -14.96 53.00
N ASN A 196 5.68 -15.97 52.30
CA ASN A 196 6.32 -17.13 52.93
C ASN A 196 7.65 -16.75 53.59
N ALA A 197 8.45 -15.88 52.97
CA ALA A 197 9.68 -15.36 53.54
C ALA A 197 9.42 -14.61 54.85
N ILE A 198 8.45 -13.69 54.86
CA ILE A 198 8.03 -12.95 56.08
C ILE A 198 7.62 -13.90 57.20
N GLY A 199 6.81 -14.92 56.89
CA GLY A 199 6.33 -15.88 57.89
C GLY A 199 7.43 -16.80 58.47
N ARG A 200 8.60 -16.87 57.83
CA ARG A 200 9.74 -17.70 58.24
C ARG A 200 10.99 -16.90 58.62
N CYS A 201 10.93 -15.57 58.55
CA CYS A 201 12.09 -14.73 58.78
C CYS A 201 12.19 -14.33 60.26
N ASP A 202 13.19 -14.88 60.94
CA ASP A 202 13.49 -14.55 62.33
C ASP A 202 14.44 -13.33 62.46
N ASP A 203 15.04 -12.88 61.35
CA ASP A 203 15.91 -11.71 61.30
C ASP A 203 15.10 -10.42 61.10
N THR A 204 15.08 -9.56 62.12
CA THR A 204 14.33 -8.30 62.11
C THR A 204 14.77 -7.31 61.03
N LYS A 205 16.04 -7.32 60.60
CA LYS A 205 16.50 -6.46 59.50
C LYS A 205 15.98 -6.94 58.16
N MET A 206 16.10 -8.25 57.91
CA MET A 206 15.59 -8.87 56.68
C MET A 206 14.06 -8.79 56.62
N LEU A 207 13.36 -8.96 57.75
CA LEU A 207 11.91 -8.79 57.83
C LEU A 207 11.48 -7.37 57.43
N LYS A 208 12.20 -6.34 57.89
CA LYS A 208 11.93 -4.96 57.48
C LYS A 208 12.11 -4.77 55.98
N GLU A 209 13.20 -5.28 55.41
CA GLU A 209 13.43 -5.22 53.96
C GLU A 209 12.33 -5.95 53.17
N LEU A 210 11.86 -7.11 53.63
CA LEU A 210 10.78 -7.86 53.00
C LEU A 210 9.42 -7.15 53.08
N LEU A 211 9.14 -6.45 54.18
CA LEU A 211 7.91 -5.67 54.35
C LEU A 211 7.88 -4.42 53.45
N GLU A 212 9.04 -3.88 53.06
CA GLU A 212 9.14 -2.77 52.10
C GLU A 212 8.88 -3.23 50.64
N LEU A 213 8.85 -4.54 50.37
CA LEU A 213 8.58 -5.11 49.04
C LEU A 213 7.08 -5.40 48.78
N ILE A 214 6.21 -5.24 49.79
CA ILE A 214 4.75 -5.38 49.69
C ILE A 214 4.12 -4.03 49.36
#